data_AF-A0A329KWY7-F1
#
_entry.id   AF-A0A329KWY7-F1
#
_cell.length_a   1.000
_cell.length_b   1.000
_cell.length_c   1.000
_cell.angle_alpha   90.00
_cell.angle_beta   90.00
_cell.angle_gamma   90.00
#
_symmetry.space_group_name_H-M   'P 1'
#
loop_
_entity.id
_entity.type
_entity.pdbx_description
1 polymer ?
#
loop_
_entity_poly.entity_id
_entity_poly.type
_entity_poly.pdbx_seq_one_letter_code
_entity_poly.pdbx_strand_id
1 'polypeptide(L)'
;MGLRRIPSGLQRAAIFAVRFISPAALAASAVLIITALALFVPPFVGMADNGDYYRILYGNGLYFSQPDYDSRYFGYFVREYGIFQYFNEHQTLLYSSQSLLIRLALAVNKLVYSTTVFDIRIQAALLTLMYTAAVYLLVEGITCRMSRARGYAAALLVVFVLADTGYTAYFNSFFGESIVLVMMVTLMASWLLFYRKRYNDYVLLALFAVSALLLITVKQQNAPVGVVLAVAGVSLLLMRRDRLFRFLAGGILALLFAAGIVTYVWIPKDFVHINQYHAMTRGVLQTTDNPEKALESFGMNKQYALLKGTIYYAPYSTVDVDGSHMGENFYNKYGFVSIAAYYAAHPGELGALLNAAARNAFTIRPPAMGSFEKSAGRDFGAQTRFFSAYSLLKQAAAPRTFGFIVIWMVLVAGLYMPGFVQAVRVRDMRHIQKLALVVAGMGIGLSGIVVSIIGAGDADLAKHEFLFTLGFDLVSVLFVADLVGKELGYQQMPDQPSSARKPAAVLPPIANKGVNA
;
A
#
# COMPACT_ATOMS: atom_id res chain seq x y z
N MET A 1 -1.37 -45.05 -15.35
CA MET A 1 -0.18 -44.30 -14.88
C MET A 1 -0.43 -43.91 -13.42
N GLY A 2 0.19 -44.64 -12.49
CA GLY A 2 -0.18 -44.60 -11.07
C GLY A 2 0.21 -43.31 -10.36
N LEU A 3 -0.75 -42.66 -9.72
CA LEU A 3 -0.54 -41.61 -8.73
C LEU A 3 0.35 -42.16 -7.60
N ARG A 4 1.62 -41.74 -7.58
CA ARG A 4 2.55 -42.05 -6.49
C ARG A 4 1.93 -41.55 -5.18
N ARG A 5 1.59 -42.50 -4.30
CA ARG A 5 1.16 -42.23 -2.92
C ARG A 5 2.24 -41.41 -2.22
N ILE A 6 1.87 -40.22 -1.77
CA ILE A 6 2.70 -39.36 -0.92
C ILE A 6 3.10 -40.18 0.33
N PRO A 7 4.37 -40.15 0.77
CA PRO A 7 4.83 -40.95 1.91
C PRO A 7 4.01 -40.66 3.18
N SER A 8 3.55 -41.70 3.86
CA SER A 8 2.68 -41.64 5.05
C SER A 8 3.26 -40.82 6.22
N GLY A 9 4.59 -40.68 6.29
CA GLY A 9 5.28 -39.83 7.27
C GLY A 9 5.06 -38.32 7.04
N LEU A 10 5.08 -37.87 5.78
CA LEU A 10 4.82 -36.47 5.41
C LEU A 10 3.36 -36.09 5.68
N GLN A 11 2.43 -37.02 5.42
CA GLN A 11 1.02 -36.82 5.78
C GLN A 11 0.82 -36.72 7.30
N ARG A 12 1.48 -37.59 8.09
CA ARG A 12 1.39 -37.53 9.56
C ARG A 12 2.03 -36.27 10.15
N ALA A 13 3.17 -35.83 9.63
CA ALA A 13 3.82 -34.58 10.03
C ALA A 13 2.97 -33.35 9.66
N ALA A 14 2.40 -33.32 8.45
CA ALA A 14 1.48 -32.27 8.02
C ALA A 14 0.20 -32.23 8.88
N ILE A 15 -0.40 -33.39 9.18
CA ILE A 15 -1.58 -33.50 10.04
C ILE A 15 -1.27 -33.07 11.48
N PHE A 16 -0.07 -33.40 11.99
CA PHE A 16 0.38 -33.00 13.33
C PHE A 16 0.63 -31.49 13.43
N ALA A 17 1.33 -30.90 12.47
CA ALA A 17 1.55 -29.45 12.39
C ALA A 17 0.24 -28.66 12.27
N VAL A 18 -0.71 -29.16 11.46
CA VAL A 18 -2.04 -28.57 11.29
C VAL A 18 -2.87 -28.55 12.59
N ARG A 19 -2.58 -29.44 13.54
CA ARG A 19 -3.30 -29.54 14.81
C ARG A 19 -2.96 -28.38 15.75
N PHE A 20 -1.72 -27.87 15.72
CA PHE A 20 -1.21 -26.85 16.64
C PHE A 20 -0.98 -25.47 16.02
N ILE A 21 -0.79 -25.38 14.70
CA ILE A 21 -0.55 -24.11 14.01
C ILE A 21 -1.90 -23.51 13.55
N SER A 22 -2.08 -22.20 13.68
CA SER A 22 -3.23 -21.49 13.09
C SER A 22 -2.92 -21.09 11.64
N PRO A 23 -3.93 -20.92 10.77
CA PRO A 23 -3.69 -20.42 9.41
C PRO A 23 -2.91 -19.09 9.38
N ALA A 24 -3.17 -18.21 10.35
CA ALA A 24 -2.45 -16.96 10.52
C ALA A 24 -0.96 -17.17 10.86
N ALA A 25 -0.66 -18.06 11.80
CA ALA A 25 0.71 -18.39 12.16
C ALA A 25 1.47 -19.06 11.00
N LEU A 26 0.81 -19.93 10.24
CA LEU A 26 1.39 -20.53 9.03
C LEU A 26 1.75 -19.44 8.02
N ALA A 27 0.80 -18.57 7.68
CA ALA A 27 1.04 -17.52 6.69
C ALA A 27 2.17 -16.58 7.11
N ALA A 28 2.14 -16.10 8.36
CA ALA A 28 3.18 -15.23 8.90
C ALA A 28 4.56 -15.91 8.87
N SER A 29 4.64 -17.17 9.29
CA SER A 29 5.91 -17.93 9.26
C SER A 29 6.41 -18.15 7.83
N ALA A 30 5.51 -18.48 6.89
CA ALA A 30 5.88 -18.66 5.49
C ALA A 30 6.38 -17.35 4.86
N VAL A 31 5.67 -16.24 5.07
CA VAL A 31 6.10 -14.91 4.60
C VAL A 31 7.45 -14.54 5.20
N LEU A 32 7.65 -14.74 6.50
CA LEU A 32 8.93 -14.49 7.17
C LEU A 32 10.06 -15.30 6.53
N ILE A 33 9.87 -16.61 6.35
CA ILE A 33 10.89 -17.51 5.78
C ILE A 33 11.21 -17.12 4.33
N ILE A 34 10.19 -16.96 3.48
CA ILE A 34 10.37 -16.60 2.06
C ILE A 34 11.09 -15.25 1.94
N THR A 35 10.64 -14.25 2.70
CA THR A 35 11.25 -12.92 2.71
C THR A 35 12.68 -12.98 3.22
N ALA A 36 12.94 -13.75 4.29
CA ALA A 36 14.28 -13.87 4.84
C ALA A 36 15.25 -14.56 3.87
N LEU A 37 14.79 -15.61 3.18
CA LEU A 37 15.56 -16.29 2.13
C LEU A 37 15.87 -15.34 0.96
N ALA A 38 14.94 -14.46 0.58
CA ALA A 38 15.18 -13.50 -0.50
C ALA A 38 16.16 -12.38 -0.10
N LEU A 39 15.98 -11.81 1.10
CA LEU A 39 16.64 -10.56 1.49
C LEU A 39 17.95 -10.74 2.26
N PHE A 40 18.14 -11.88 2.94
CA PHE A 40 19.27 -12.11 3.84
C PHE A 40 20.14 -13.32 3.47
N VAL A 41 19.81 -14.05 2.40
CA VAL A 41 20.65 -15.16 1.89
C VAL A 41 21.18 -14.81 0.50
N PRO A 42 22.50 -14.95 0.23
CA PRO A 42 23.05 -14.71 -1.09
C PRO A 42 22.42 -15.60 -2.19
N PRO A 43 22.19 -15.08 -3.40
CA PRO A 43 22.37 -13.69 -3.81
C PRO A 43 21.29 -12.78 -3.20
N PHE A 44 21.71 -11.72 -2.49
CA PHE A 44 20.77 -10.82 -1.81
C PHE A 44 19.90 -10.10 -2.84
N VAL A 45 18.61 -10.07 -2.56
CA VAL A 45 17.63 -9.36 -3.38
C VAL A 45 17.33 -8.00 -2.77
N GLY A 46 17.36 -6.96 -3.60
CA GLY A 46 16.87 -5.63 -3.27
C GLY A 46 16.35 -4.89 -4.49
N MET A 47 16.24 -3.57 -4.39
CA MET A 47 15.87 -2.71 -5.52
C MET A 47 16.99 -1.72 -5.81
N ALA A 48 17.38 -1.60 -7.09
CA ALA A 48 18.30 -0.58 -7.55
C ALA A 48 17.70 0.83 -7.44
N ASP A 49 18.54 1.84 -7.23
CA ASP A 49 18.10 3.24 -7.20
C ASP A 49 17.70 3.69 -8.60
N ASN A 50 16.51 4.25 -8.79
CA ASN A 50 16.08 4.84 -10.06
C ASN A 50 16.42 6.34 -10.17
N GLY A 51 17.27 6.85 -9.27
CA GLY A 51 17.60 8.25 -9.16
C GLY A 51 16.79 8.99 -8.11
N ASP A 52 16.07 8.31 -7.22
CA ASP A 52 15.21 8.95 -6.20
C ASP A 52 15.75 8.81 -4.78
N TYR A 53 16.72 7.92 -4.50
CA TYR A 53 17.18 7.71 -3.13
C TYR A 53 17.78 8.98 -2.52
N TYR A 54 18.43 9.82 -3.34
CA TYR A 54 19.03 11.08 -2.88
C TYR A 54 18.04 11.97 -2.10
N ARG A 55 16.74 11.89 -2.42
CA ARG A 55 15.68 12.70 -1.79
C ARG A 55 15.49 12.38 -0.31
N ILE A 56 15.84 11.18 0.12
CA ILE A 56 15.67 10.70 1.51
C ILE A 56 17.01 10.34 2.18
N LEU A 57 18.02 9.98 1.40
CA LEU A 57 19.31 9.48 1.87
C LEU A 57 20.07 10.55 2.66
N TYR A 58 20.34 11.71 2.02
CA TYR A 58 21.14 12.77 2.62
C TYR A 58 20.49 13.37 3.87
N GLY A 59 19.17 13.61 3.85
CA GLY A 59 18.42 14.12 5.01
C GLY A 59 18.40 13.18 6.23
N ASN A 60 18.77 11.91 6.05
CA ASN A 60 18.91 10.93 7.13
C ASN A 60 20.36 10.66 7.53
N GLY A 61 21.32 11.46 7.04
CA GLY A 61 22.73 11.32 7.42
C GLY A 61 23.46 10.21 6.66
N LEU A 62 22.95 9.82 5.48
CA LEU A 62 23.53 8.79 4.63
C LEU A 62 24.01 9.36 3.29
N TYR A 63 25.00 8.72 2.67
CA TYR A 63 25.48 9.06 1.33
C TYR A 63 25.87 7.83 0.51
N PHE A 64 25.93 8.00 -0.81
CA PHE A 64 26.31 6.92 -1.73
C PHE A 64 27.80 6.56 -1.60
N SER A 65 28.09 5.27 -1.44
CA SER A 65 29.45 4.74 -1.28
C SER A 65 30.12 4.35 -2.61
N GLN A 66 29.32 4.05 -3.64
CA GLN A 66 29.82 3.57 -4.93
C GLN A 66 30.44 4.72 -5.76
N PRO A 67 31.46 4.48 -6.61
CA PRO A 67 32.14 5.55 -7.33
C PRO A 67 31.46 5.98 -8.65
N ASP A 68 30.81 5.05 -9.37
CA ASP A 68 30.32 5.27 -10.75
C ASP A 68 28.80 5.24 -10.89
N TYR A 69 28.27 5.86 -11.96
CA TYR A 69 26.84 5.99 -12.24
C TYR A 69 26.15 4.62 -12.41
N ASP A 70 26.73 3.72 -13.21
CA ASP A 70 26.12 2.42 -13.55
C ASP A 70 26.01 1.48 -12.34
N SER A 71 26.96 1.60 -11.39
CA SER A 71 26.91 0.86 -10.14
C SER A 71 25.98 1.50 -9.10
N ARG A 72 25.56 2.76 -9.29
CA ARG A 72 24.64 3.48 -8.42
C ARG A 72 23.18 3.35 -8.86
N TYR A 73 22.90 3.47 -10.16
CA TYR A 73 21.55 3.65 -10.68
C TYR A 73 21.11 2.51 -11.60
N PHE A 74 19.82 2.14 -11.47
CA PHE A 74 19.05 1.19 -12.27
C PHE A 74 19.57 -0.26 -12.29
N GLY A 75 20.84 -0.48 -12.61
CA GLY A 75 21.39 -1.79 -12.94
C GLY A 75 21.52 -2.75 -11.77
N TYR A 76 21.97 -2.25 -10.62
CA TYR A 76 22.39 -3.07 -9.50
C TYR A 76 21.83 -2.58 -8.17
N PHE A 77 21.48 -3.52 -7.31
CA PHE A 77 21.14 -3.26 -5.92
C PHE A 77 22.41 -2.91 -5.13
N VAL A 78 22.36 -1.82 -4.37
CA VAL A 78 23.43 -1.39 -3.47
C VAL A 78 23.03 -1.68 -2.03
N ARG A 79 23.83 -2.51 -1.36
CA ARG A 79 23.62 -2.92 0.03
C ARG A 79 24.12 -1.91 1.06
N GLU A 80 25.26 -1.30 0.78
CA GLU A 80 26.02 -0.52 1.77
C GLU A 80 26.11 0.95 1.41
N TYR A 81 25.86 1.81 2.38
CA TYR A 81 25.88 3.26 2.27
C TYR A 81 26.80 3.86 3.33
N GLY A 82 27.38 5.02 3.05
CA GLY A 82 28.21 5.72 4.01
C GLY A 82 27.36 6.50 5.02
N ILE A 83 27.80 6.58 6.28
CA ILE A 83 27.20 7.41 7.32
C ILE A 83 28.03 8.69 7.46
N PHE A 84 27.40 9.86 7.38
CA PHE A 84 28.08 11.13 7.62
C PHE A 84 28.65 11.17 9.05
N GLN A 85 29.95 11.46 9.16
CA GLN A 85 30.68 11.58 10.44
C GLN A 85 30.76 13.02 10.95
N TYR A 86 30.51 13.98 10.07
CA TYR A 86 30.61 15.42 10.34
C TYR A 86 29.29 16.11 10.02
N PHE A 87 29.28 17.45 10.15
CA PHE A 87 28.11 18.27 9.86
C PHE A 87 27.57 17.98 8.46
N ASN A 88 26.26 17.73 8.38
CA ASN A 88 25.55 17.51 7.14
C ASN A 88 24.99 18.84 6.63
N GLU A 89 25.58 19.36 5.57
CA GLU A 89 25.16 20.60 4.92
C GLU A 89 23.92 20.43 4.03
N HIS A 90 23.53 19.19 3.72
CA HIS A 90 22.35 18.93 2.91
C HIS A 90 21.06 19.17 3.71
N GLN A 91 20.23 20.09 3.21
CA GLN A 91 18.90 20.29 3.77
C GLN A 91 18.01 19.07 3.53
N THR A 92 17.07 18.84 4.45
CA THR A 92 16.07 17.77 4.28
C THR A 92 15.15 18.13 3.11
N LEU A 93 15.35 17.48 1.97
CA LEU A 93 14.59 17.73 0.73
C LEU A 93 13.12 17.31 0.85
N LEU A 94 12.83 16.30 1.68
CA LEU A 94 11.49 15.75 1.86
C LEU A 94 11.22 15.38 3.32
N TYR A 95 10.09 15.85 3.86
CA TYR A 95 9.56 15.34 5.13
C TYR A 95 8.73 14.09 4.86
N SER A 96 9.20 12.97 5.40
CA SER A 96 8.54 11.67 5.22
C SER A 96 8.58 10.87 6.51
N SER A 97 7.50 10.14 6.79
CA SER A 97 7.49 9.14 7.87
C SER A 97 8.53 8.04 7.67
N GLN A 98 9.02 7.84 6.44
CA GLN A 98 10.12 6.94 6.14
C GLN A 98 11.40 7.26 6.91
N SER A 99 11.68 8.54 7.13
CA SER A 99 12.85 8.98 7.89
C SER A 99 12.84 8.45 9.33
N LEU A 100 11.66 8.25 9.94
CA LEU A 100 11.57 7.68 11.30
C LEU A 100 12.12 6.25 11.32
N LEU A 101 11.77 5.45 10.32
CA LEU A 101 12.23 4.07 10.20
C LEU A 101 13.71 4.00 9.81
N ILE A 102 14.17 4.85 8.90
CA ILE A 102 15.60 4.93 8.53
C ILE A 102 16.44 5.28 9.76
N ARG A 103 16.02 6.28 10.56
CA ARG A 103 16.72 6.68 11.79
C ARG A 103 16.73 5.58 12.84
N LEU A 104 15.64 4.82 12.98
CA LEU A 104 15.61 3.64 13.84
C LEU A 104 16.59 2.56 13.34
N ALA A 105 16.58 2.26 12.04
CA ALA A 105 17.51 1.33 11.42
C ALA A 105 18.97 1.78 11.60
N LEU A 106 19.25 3.08 11.48
CA LEU A 106 20.56 3.67 11.73
C LEU A 106 21.01 3.51 13.17
N ALA A 107 20.13 3.75 14.14
CA ALA A 107 20.44 3.55 15.55
C ALA A 107 20.79 2.09 15.83
N VAL A 108 20.02 1.14 15.28
CA VAL A 108 20.31 -0.29 15.37
C VAL A 108 21.63 -0.63 14.67
N ASN A 109 21.87 -0.10 13.47
CA ASN A 109 23.11 -0.32 12.72
C ASN A 109 24.35 0.13 13.49
N LYS A 110 24.30 1.31 14.11
CA LYS A 110 25.39 1.83 14.95
C LYS A 110 25.65 0.96 16.18
N LEU A 111 24.64 0.26 16.67
CA LEU A 111 24.76 -0.62 17.83
C LEU A 111 25.33 -2.01 17.47
N VAL A 112 24.95 -2.57 16.32
CA VAL A 112 25.22 -3.99 15.99
C VAL A 112 26.13 -4.23 14.79
N TYR A 113 26.40 -3.22 13.97
CA TYR A 113 27.16 -3.36 12.71
C TYR A 113 28.32 -2.38 12.61
N SER A 114 28.06 -1.09 12.37
CA SER A 114 29.10 -0.08 12.16
C SER A 114 28.60 1.33 12.43
N THR A 115 29.49 2.20 12.89
CA THR A 115 29.24 3.64 13.05
C THR A 115 29.50 4.44 11.77
N THR A 116 30.18 3.86 10.78
CA THR A 116 30.62 4.52 9.53
C THR A 116 29.93 3.99 8.28
N VAL A 117 29.47 2.74 8.31
CA VAL A 117 28.81 2.06 7.19
C VAL A 117 27.41 1.64 7.60
N PHE A 118 26.41 1.97 6.79
CA PHE A 118 25.04 1.54 6.95
C PHE A 118 24.71 0.38 6.01
N ASP A 119 24.29 -0.74 6.58
CA ASP A 119 23.77 -1.89 5.84
C ASP A 119 22.25 -1.83 5.76
N ILE A 120 21.72 -1.70 4.54
CA ILE A 120 20.28 -1.56 4.30
C ILE A 120 19.48 -2.79 4.76
N ARG A 121 20.11 -3.95 4.92
CA ARG A 121 19.47 -5.16 5.43
C ARG A 121 18.96 -4.98 6.85
N ILE A 122 19.53 -4.07 7.64
CA ILE A 122 19.02 -3.78 8.99
C ILE A 122 17.63 -3.13 8.92
N GLN A 123 17.43 -2.20 7.98
CA GLN A 123 16.09 -1.67 7.70
C GLN A 123 15.16 -2.77 7.21
N ALA A 124 15.64 -3.62 6.30
CA ALA A 124 14.85 -4.72 5.76
C ALA A 124 14.41 -5.70 6.86
N ALA A 125 15.24 -5.95 7.88
CA ALA A 125 14.90 -6.80 9.01
C ALA A 125 13.76 -6.20 9.84
N LEU A 126 13.83 -4.90 10.15
CA LEU A 126 12.75 -4.19 10.87
C LEU A 126 11.43 -4.23 10.08
N LEU A 127 11.49 -3.95 8.78
CA LEU A 127 10.33 -4.03 7.89
C LEU A 127 9.76 -5.44 7.81
N THR A 128 10.61 -6.46 7.70
CA THR A 128 10.19 -7.87 7.65
C THR A 128 9.46 -8.29 8.92
N LEU A 129 9.91 -7.85 10.09
CA LEU A 129 9.24 -8.11 11.37
C LEU A 129 7.86 -7.44 11.43
N MET A 130 7.79 -6.14 11.08
CA MET A 130 6.53 -5.41 11.05
C MET A 130 5.56 -6.01 10.03
N TYR A 131 6.07 -6.41 8.86
CA TYR A 131 5.28 -7.02 7.79
C TYR A 131 4.72 -8.38 8.20
N THR A 132 5.54 -9.21 8.85
CA THR A 132 5.12 -10.51 9.36
C THR A 132 3.98 -10.37 10.36
N ALA A 133 4.05 -9.39 11.27
CA ALA A 133 2.96 -9.08 12.19
C ALA A 133 1.71 -8.58 11.46
N ALA A 134 1.86 -7.72 10.45
CA ALA A 134 0.75 -7.23 9.64
C ALA A 134 0.03 -8.35 8.89
N VAL A 135 0.78 -9.27 8.26
CA VAL A 135 0.23 -10.45 7.58
C VAL A 135 -0.45 -11.40 8.56
N TYR A 136 0.12 -11.62 9.74
CA TYR A 136 -0.54 -12.40 10.80
C TYR A 136 -1.93 -11.84 11.13
N LEU A 137 -2.00 -10.53 11.40
CA LEU A 137 -3.26 -9.86 11.74
C LEU A 137 -4.27 -9.90 10.58
N LEU A 138 -3.82 -9.71 9.34
CA LEU A 138 -4.67 -9.80 8.15
C LEU A 138 -5.27 -11.19 8.01
N VAL A 139 -4.44 -12.24 8.09
CA VAL A 139 -4.90 -13.63 7.91
C VAL A 139 -5.76 -14.07 9.09
N GLU A 140 -5.48 -13.62 10.32
CA GLU A 140 -6.38 -13.84 11.46
C GLU A 140 -7.76 -13.21 11.19
N GLY A 141 -7.79 -11.97 10.68
CA GLY A 141 -9.03 -11.28 10.30
C GLY A 141 -9.81 -11.99 9.19
N ILE A 142 -9.12 -12.55 8.20
CA ILE A 142 -9.72 -13.32 7.10
C ILE A 142 -10.25 -14.66 7.62
N THR A 143 -9.45 -15.40 8.39
CA THR A 143 -9.68 -16.83 8.64
C THR A 143 -10.42 -17.14 9.94
N CYS A 144 -10.60 -16.18 10.85
CA CYS A 144 -11.16 -16.42 12.20
C CYS A 144 -12.54 -17.08 12.25
N ARG A 145 -13.35 -17.01 11.18
CA ARG A 145 -14.67 -17.65 11.08
C ARG A 145 -14.72 -18.79 10.05
N MET A 146 -13.60 -19.08 9.40
CA MET A 146 -13.50 -20.14 8.41
C MET A 146 -13.28 -21.49 9.10
N SER A 147 -13.73 -22.58 8.47
CA SER A 147 -13.25 -23.91 8.84
C SER A 147 -11.74 -24.02 8.60
N ARG A 148 -11.03 -24.86 9.37
CA ARG A 148 -9.55 -24.97 9.25
C ARG A 148 -9.09 -25.18 7.81
N ALA A 149 -9.72 -26.08 7.05
CA ALA A 149 -9.36 -26.35 5.66
C ALA A 149 -9.48 -25.10 4.77
N ARG A 150 -10.58 -24.35 4.88
CA ARG A 150 -10.78 -23.10 4.13
C ARG A 150 -9.84 -21.99 4.60
N GLY A 151 -9.57 -21.92 5.90
CA GLY A 151 -8.62 -21.00 6.49
C GLY A 151 -7.20 -21.23 5.96
N TYR A 152 -6.74 -22.49 5.86
CA TYR A 152 -5.46 -22.81 5.23
C TYR A 152 -5.42 -22.46 3.74
N ALA A 153 -6.50 -22.70 2.99
CA ALA A 153 -6.57 -22.30 1.59
C ALA A 153 -6.45 -20.76 1.42
N ALA A 154 -7.15 -19.98 2.24
CA ALA A 154 -7.03 -18.53 2.26
C ALA A 154 -5.64 -18.05 2.70
N ALA A 155 -5.04 -18.70 3.71
CA ALA A 155 -3.68 -18.40 4.16
C ALA A 155 -2.65 -18.65 3.05
N LEU A 156 -2.76 -19.74 2.31
CA LEU A 156 -1.89 -20.04 1.16
C LEU A 156 -2.06 -19.03 0.02
N LEU A 157 -3.29 -18.59 -0.24
CA LEU A 157 -3.55 -17.51 -1.20
C LEU A 157 -2.86 -16.21 -0.78
N VAL A 158 -2.98 -15.83 0.50
CA VAL A 158 -2.30 -14.64 1.03
C VAL A 158 -0.79 -14.77 0.89
N VAL A 159 -0.20 -15.92 1.23
CA VAL A 159 1.25 -16.17 1.06
C VAL A 159 1.65 -16.06 -0.41
N PHE A 160 0.88 -16.67 -1.33
CA PHE A 160 1.18 -16.63 -2.76
C PHE A 160 1.27 -15.20 -3.32
N VAL A 161 0.39 -14.31 -2.85
CA VAL A 161 0.32 -12.91 -3.30
C VAL A 161 1.30 -12.00 -2.56
N LEU A 162 1.30 -12.06 -1.22
CA LEU A 162 1.99 -11.11 -0.36
C LEU A 162 3.44 -11.50 -0.03
N ALA A 163 3.81 -12.78 -0.11
CA ALA A 163 5.21 -13.17 -0.02
C ALA A 163 5.95 -13.01 -1.36
N ASP A 164 5.29 -12.53 -2.42
CA ASP A 164 5.90 -12.30 -3.72
C ASP A 164 7.11 -11.37 -3.61
N THR A 165 8.25 -11.79 -4.15
CA THR A 165 9.50 -11.06 -4.00
C THR A 165 9.49 -9.73 -4.75
N GLY A 166 8.59 -9.53 -5.72
CA GLY A 166 8.32 -8.21 -6.30
C GLY A 166 7.92 -7.17 -5.25
N TYR A 167 7.18 -7.58 -4.20
CA TYR A 167 6.82 -6.73 -3.08
C TYR A 167 7.94 -6.61 -2.05
N THR A 168 8.49 -7.74 -1.61
CA THR A 168 9.41 -7.76 -0.46
C THR A 168 10.82 -7.26 -0.80
N ALA A 169 11.22 -7.26 -2.08
CA ALA A 169 12.48 -6.66 -2.53
C ALA A 169 12.60 -5.17 -2.17
N TYR A 170 11.49 -4.45 -2.07
CA TYR A 170 11.46 -3.05 -1.62
C TYR A 170 11.96 -2.86 -0.18
N PHE A 171 12.03 -3.90 0.65
CA PHE A 171 12.56 -3.75 2.01
C PHE A 171 14.08 -3.47 2.02
N ASN A 172 14.80 -4.02 1.02
CA ASN A 172 16.20 -3.69 0.72
C ASN A 172 16.27 -2.52 -0.28
N SER A 173 15.64 -1.40 0.07
CA SER A 173 15.58 -0.20 -0.77
C SER A 173 15.26 1.05 0.07
N PHE A 174 15.55 2.24 -0.46
CA PHE A 174 15.09 3.51 0.11
C PHE A 174 13.79 4.01 -0.55
N PHE A 175 13.05 3.13 -1.19
CA PHE A 175 11.71 3.43 -1.70
C PHE A 175 10.67 3.39 -0.57
N GLY A 176 9.86 4.44 -0.46
CA GLY A 176 8.74 4.52 0.49
C GLY A 176 7.67 3.44 0.29
N GLU A 177 7.65 2.78 -0.87
CA GLU A 177 6.82 1.63 -1.24
C GLU A 177 6.91 0.50 -0.19
N SER A 178 8.08 0.32 0.42
CA SER A 178 8.28 -0.63 1.52
C SER A 178 7.36 -0.37 2.72
N ILE A 179 7.26 0.89 3.14
CA ILE A 179 6.40 1.31 4.24
C ILE A 179 4.93 1.34 3.80
N VAL A 180 4.66 1.76 2.56
CA VAL A 180 3.31 1.67 1.97
C VAL A 180 2.77 0.25 2.07
N LEU A 181 3.57 -0.75 1.71
CA LEU A 181 3.21 -2.17 1.82
C LEU A 181 2.83 -2.56 3.24
N VAL A 182 3.71 -2.32 4.21
CA VAL A 182 3.49 -2.72 5.61
C VAL A 182 2.29 -1.98 6.21
N MET A 183 2.19 -0.67 5.98
CA MET A 183 1.13 0.17 6.56
C MET A 183 -0.24 -0.13 5.94
N MET A 184 -0.32 -0.34 4.63
CA MET A 184 -1.58 -0.68 3.97
C MET A 184 -2.12 -2.05 4.41
N VAL A 185 -1.24 -3.07 4.53
CA VAL A 185 -1.63 -4.38 5.09
C VAL A 185 -2.10 -4.25 6.53
N THR A 186 -1.39 -3.48 7.36
CA THR A 186 -1.76 -3.23 8.77
C THR A 186 -3.10 -2.50 8.87
N LEU A 187 -3.32 -1.49 8.03
CA LEU A 187 -4.55 -0.72 7.95
C LEU A 187 -5.74 -1.62 7.60
N MET A 188 -5.64 -2.39 6.51
CA MET A 188 -6.69 -3.33 6.12
C MET A 188 -6.92 -4.42 7.17
N ALA A 189 -5.86 -4.95 7.79
CA ALA A 189 -5.98 -5.92 8.88
C ALA A 189 -6.74 -5.34 10.07
N SER A 190 -6.39 -4.13 10.52
CA SER A 190 -7.06 -3.46 11.64
C SER A 190 -8.56 -3.23 11.37
N TRP A 191 -8.90 -2.79 10.16
CA TRP A 191 -10.29 -2.58 9.74
C TRP A 191 -11.08 -3.88 9.62
N LEU A 192 -10.46 -4.92 9.06
CA LEU A 192 -11.08 -6.24 9.00
C LEU A 192 -11.31 -6.81 10.41
N LEU A 193 -10.38 -6.63 11.34
CA LEU A 193 -10.52 -7.08 12.72
C LEU A 193 -11.58 -6.29 13.50
N PHE A 194 -11.81 -5.02 13.16
CA PHE A 194 -12.97 -4.26 13.65
C PHE A 194 -14.27 -4.94 13.24
N TYR A 195 -14.40 -5.26 11.95
CA TYR A 195 -15.54 -6.01 11.43
C TYR A 195 -15.72 -7.34 12.20
N ARG A 196 -14.64 -8.07 12.50
CA ARG A 196 -14.73 -9.37 13.17
C ARG A 196 -15.01 -9.32 14.68
N LYS A 197 -14.83 -8.16 15.34
CA LYS A 197 -14.88 -8.01 16.81
C LYS A 197 -13.92 -8.97 17.53
N ARG A 198 -12.71 -9.14 16.97
CA ARG A 198 -11.73 -10.13 17.46
C ARG A 198 -10.86 -9.63 18.61
N TYR A 199 -10.49 -8.35 18.56
CA TYR A 199 -9.63 -7.68 19.53
C TYR A 199 -10.34 -6.44 20.10
N ASN A 200 -9.70 -5.76 21.06
CA ASN A 200 -10.22 -4.53 21.65
C ASN A 200 -10.30 -3.42 20.58
N ASP A 201 -11.50 -2.85 20.40
CA ASP A 201 -11.75 -1.81 19.41
C ASP A 201 -10.86 -0.57 19.59
N TYR A 202 -10.46 -0.20 20.81
CA TYR A 202 -9.58 0.96 21.03
C TYR A 202 -8.15 0.69 20.55
N VAL A 203 -7.65 -0.55 20.73
CA VAL A 203 -6.33 -0.95 20.23
C VAL A 203 -6.35 -1.00 18.71
N LEU A 204 -7.42 -1.54 18.12
CA LEU A 204 -7.61 -1.54 16.67
C LEU A 204 -7.74 -0.11 16.11
N LEU A 205 -8.35 0.81 16.85
CA LEU A 205 -8.47 2.22 16.47
C LEU A 205 -7.12 2.91 16.46
N ALA A 206 -6.28 2.65 17.47
CA ALA A 206 -4.91 3.15 17.51
C ALA A 206 -4.07 2.56 16.36
N LEU A 207 -4.18 1.26 16.11
CA LEU A 207 -3.48 0.59 15.01
C LEU A 207 -3.90 1.15 13.64
N PHE A 208 -5.21 1.38 13.45
CA PHE A 208 -5.77 2.03 12.27
C PHE A 208 -5.21 3.45 12.10
N ALA A 209 -5.22 4.26 13.16
CA ALA A 209 -4.74 5.64 13.11
C ALA A 209 -3.24 5.72 12.78
N VAL A 210 -2.40 4.94 13.47
CA VAL A 210 -0.95 4.94 13.25
C VAL A 210 -0.61 4.47 11.84
N SER A 211 -1.21 3.36 11.38
CA SER A 211 -0.95 2.87 10.03
C SER A 211 -1.43 3.83 8.95
N ALA A 212 -2.61 4.45 9.12
CA ALA A 212 -3.11 5.46 8.20
C ALA A 212 -2.22 6.71 8.16
N LEU A 213 -1.80 7.25 9.31
CA LEU A 213 -0.94 8.42 9.37
C LEU A 213 0.42 8.19 8.70
N LEU A 214 1.06 7.06 9.00
CA LEU A 214 2.34 6.70 8.39
C LEU A 214 2.18 6.48 6.87
N LEU A 215 1.07 5.85 6.44
CA LEU A 215 0.76 5.65 5.02
C LEU A 215 0.57 6.96 4.27
N ILE A 216 -0.14 7.93 4.85
CA ILE A 216 -0.37 9.26 4.23
C ILE A 216 0.94 10.03 4.11
N THR A 217 1.76 10.01 5.16
CA THR A 217 2.95 10.87 5.30
C THR A 217 4.23 10.27 4.73
N VAL A 218 4.21 9.04 4.20
CA VAL A 218 5.42 8.41 3.63
C VAL A 218 5.83 9.05 2.30
N LYS A 219 4.86 9.50 1.51
CA LYS A 219 5.05 10.10 0.20
C LYS A 219 3.98 11.14 -0.05
N GLN A 220 4.34 12.22 -0.73
CA GLN A 220 3.38 13.28 -1.02
C GLN A 220 2.25 12.80 -1.94
N GLN A 221 2.53 11.81 -2.80
CA GLN A 221 1.51 11.22 -3.66
C GLN A 221 0.41 10.47 -2.88
N ASN A 222 0.66 10.11 -1.62
CA ASN A 222 -0.32 9.44 -0.76
C ASN A 222 -1.26 10.43 -0.04
N ALA A 223 -1.09 11.76 -0.24
CA ALA A 223 -1.95 12.76 0.40
C ALA A 223 -3.47 12.49 0.25
N PRO A 224 -4.00 12.08 -0.92
CA PRO A 224 -5.43 11.81 -1.06
C PRO A 224 -5.95 10.61 -0.25
N VAL A 225 -5.06 9.72 0.21
CA VAL A 225 -5.43 8.60 1.10
C VAL A 225 -6.09 9.13 2.38
N GLY A 226 -5.65 10.29 2.88
CA GLY A 226 -6.25 10.93 4.05
C GLY A 226 -7.72 11.30 3.81
N VAL A 227 -8.06 11.78 2.62
CA VAL A 227 -9.45 12.10 2.23
C VAL A 227 -10.28 10.83 2.09
N VAL A 228 -9.76 9.83 1.40
CA VAL A 228 -10.45 8.53 1.21
C VAL A 228 -10.77 7.90 2.56
N LEU A 229 -9.81 7.87 3.48
CA LEU A 229 -9.98 7.31 4.82
C LEU A 229 -10.90 8.15 5.70
N ALA A 230 -10.85 9.47 5.61
CA ALA A 230 -11.77 10.33 6.33
C ALA A 230 -13.23 10.09 5.93
N VAL A 231 -13.50 9.97 4.62
CA VAL A 231 -14.85 9.73 4.08
C VAL A 231 -15.33 8.31 4.36
N ALA A 232 -14.55 7.29 3.97
CA ALA A 232 -14.96 5.90 4.17
C ALA A 232 -15.00 5.54 5.66
N GLY A 233 -14.11 6.11 6.47
CA GLY A 233 -14.02 5.88 7.90
C GLY A 233 -15.15 6.48 8.72
N VAL A 234 -16.02 7.34 8.14
CA VAL A 234 -17.26 7.80 8.81
C VAL A 234 -18.11 6.61 9.28
N SER A 235 -18.07 5.49 8.56
CA SER A 235 -18.75 4.26 8.98
C SER A 235 -18.31 3.79 10.37
N LEU A 236 -17.08 4.04 10.80
CA LEU A 236 -16.57 3.65 12.12
C LEU A 236 -17.32 4.37 13.26
N LEU A 237 -17.78 5.60 13.04
CA LEU A 237 -18.59 6.35 14.01
C LEU A 237 -19.93 5.68 14.31
N LEU A 238 -20.45 4.95 13.32
CA LEU A 238 -21.71 4.23 13.41
C LEU A 238 -21.55 2.89 14.16
N MET A 239 -20.35 2.32 14.18
CA MET A 239 -20.08 0.98 14.71
C MET A 239 -20.39 0.84 16.22
N ARG A 240 -20.10 1.88 17.01
CA ARG A 240 -20.38 1.88 18.47
C ARG A 240 -21.20 3.11 18.85
N ARG A 241 -22.05 2.94 19.88
CA ARG A 241 -22.82 4.03 20.50
C ARG A 241 -22.08 4.75 21.63
N ASP A 242 -20.96 4.20 22.07
CA ASP A 242 -20.13 4.77 23.11
C ASP A 242 -19.60 6.17 22.70
N ARG A 243 -19.73 7.15 23.59
CA ARG A 243 -19.38 8.55 23.31
C ARG A 243 -17.87 8.73 23.16
N LEU A 244 -17.08 8.06 24.00
CA LEU A 244 -15.62 8.14 23.95
C LEU A 244 -15.10 7.57 22.62
N PHE A 245 -15.57 6.40 22.22
CA PHE A 245 -15.19 5.80 20.94
C PHE A 245 -15.53 6.71 19.75
N ARG A 246 -16.73 7.32 19.73
CA ARG A 246 -17.12 8.24 18.66
C ARG A 246 -16.27 9.50 18.63
N PHE A 247 -15.94 10.06 19.80
CA PHE A 247 -15.08 11.22 19.90
C PHE A 247 -13.66 10.92 19.38
N LEU A 248 -13.08 9.80 19.83
CA LEU A 248 -11.75 9.37 19.38
C LEU A 248 -11.72 9.06 17.88
N ALA A 249 -12.70 8.30 17.38
CA ALA A 249 -12.80 8.00 15.96
C ALA A 249 -13.01 9.27 15.13
N GLY A 250 -13.87 10.18 15.56
CA GLY A 250 -14.09 11.47 14.89
C GLY A 250 -12.82 12.34 14.85
N GLY A 251 -12.11 12.42 15.97
CA GLY A 251 -10.82 13.10 16.07
C GLY A 251 -9.75 12.50 15.15
N ILE A 252 -9.69 11.16 15.06
CA ILE A 252 -8.78 10.47 14.14
C ILE A 252 -9.14 10.78 12.69
N LEU A 253 -10.41 10.72 12.29
CA LEU A 253 -10.81 11.03 10.91
C LEU A 253 -10.47 12.48 10.53
N ALA A 254 -10.71 13.43 11.45
CA ALA A 254 -10.32 14.82 11.26
C ALA A 254 -8.80 14.97 11.13
N LEU A 255 -8.03 14.26 11.95
CA LEU A 255 -6.58 14.22 11.90
C LEU A 255 -6.07 13.62 10.58
N LEU A 256 -6.66 12.54 10.08
CA LEU A 256 -6.28 11.91 8.81
C LEU A 256 -6.57 12.83 7.62
N PHE A 257 -7.71 13.53 7.65
CA PHE A 257 -8.06 14.55 6.66
C PHE A 257 -7.04 15.69 6.67
N ALA A 258 -6.74 16.24 7.85
CA ALA A 258 -5.75 17.30 8.03
C ALA A 258 -4.35 16.85 7.60
N ALA A 259 -3.93 15.63 7.94
CA ALA A 259 -2.65 15.06 7.54
C ALA A 259 -2.53 14.96 6.01
N GLY A 260 -3.62 14.58 5.32
CA GLY A 260 -3.67 14.59 3.86
C GLY A 260 -3.43 16.00 3.29
N ILE A 261 -4.12 17.01 3.83
CA ILE A 261 -3.95 18.42 3.40
C ILE A 261 -2.53 18.91 3.66
N VAL A 262 -2.00 18.71 4.87
CA VAL A 262 -0.65 19.14 5.24
C VAL A 262 0.40 18.49 4.35
N THR A 263 0.27 17.19 4.10
CA THR A 263 1.19 16.44 3.22
C THR A 263 1.20 17.00 1.80
N TYR A 264 0.05 17.44 1.29
CA TYR A 264 -0.06 18.09 -0.02
C TYR A 264 0.54 19.51 -0.04
N VAL A 265 0.26 20.32 0.98
CA VAL A 265 0.74 21.71 1.07
C VAL A 265 2.26 21.78 1.29
N TRP A 266 2.86 20.76 1.91
CA TRP A 266 4.30 20.68 2.16
C TRP A 266 5.11 20.12 0.98
N ILE A 267 4.52 19.98 -0.21
CA ILE A 267 5.27 19.65 -1.43
C ILE A 267 6.19 20.85 -1.76
N PRO A 268 7.52 20.66 -1.83
CA PRO A 268 8.43 21.75 -2.18
C PRO A 268 8.15 22.27 -3.60
N LYS A 269 8.29 23.59 -3.80
CA LYS A 269 7.94 24.26 -5.07
C LYS A 269 8.65 23.68 -6.29
N ASP A 270 9.91 23.27 -6.15
CA ASP A 270 10.68 22.68 -7.24
C ASP A 270 10.01 21.39 -7.75
N PHE A 271 9.52 20.54 -6.83
CA PHE A 271 8.73 19.36 -7.20
C PHE A 271 7.38 19.71 -7.82
N VAL A 272 6.78 20.84 -7.43
CA VAL A 272 5.53 21.32 -8.06
C VAL A 272 5.80 21.71 -9.52
N HIS A 273 6.87 22.46 -9.82
CA HIS A 273 7.20 22.86 -11.19
C HIS A 273 7.54 21.67 -12.09
N ILE A 274 8.32 20.70 -11.59
CA ILE A 274 8.62 19.46 -12.31
C ILE A 274 7.33 18.73 -12.70
N ASN A 275 6.45 18.53 -11.72
CA ASN A 275 5.17 17.85 -11.91
C ASN A 275 4.25 18.62 -12.86
N GLN A 276 4.11 19.94 -12.67
CA GLN A 276 3.34 20.81 -13.58
C GLN A 276 3.84 20.70 -15.01
N TYR A 277 5.17 20.79 -15.21
CA TYR A 277 5.80 20.65 -16.51
C TYR A 277 5.38 19.36 -17.20
N HIS A 278 5.54 18.22 -16.52
CA HIS A 278 5.17 16.92 -17.08
C HIS A 278 3.66 16.78 -17.27
N ALA A 279 2.83 17.28 -16.36
CA ALA A 279 1.38 17.22 -16.51
C ALA A 279 0.88 17.91 -17.80
N MET A 280 1.52 19.01 -18.21
CA MET A 280 1.24 19.68 -19.48
C MET A 280 1.90 18.96 -20.67
N THR A 281 3.21 18.74 -20.63
CA THR A 281 4.01 18.26 -21.79
C THR A 281 3.83 16.78 -22.09
N ARG A 282 3.73 15.95 -21.05
CA ARG A 282 3.59 14.49 -21.07
C ARG A 282 2.16 14.02 -20.79
N GLY A 283 1.29 14.90 -20.32
CA GLY A 283 -0.15 14.69 -20.18
C GLY A 283 -0.92 15.35 -21.32
N VAL A 284 -1.41 16.57 -21.08
CA VAL A 284 -2.34 17.31 -21.95
C VAL A 284 -1.86 17.37 -23.42
N LEU A 285 -0.64 17.87 -23.66
CA LEU A 285 -0.12 18.03 -25.02
C LEU A 285 0.16 16.67 -25.69
N GLN A 286 0.53 15.67 -24.89
CA GLN A 286 0.85 14.34 -25.38
C GLN A 286 -0.40 13.63 -25.92
N THR A 287 -1.55 13.83 -25.28
CA THR A 287 -2.80 13.12 -25.60
C THR A 287 -3.67 13.78 -26.62
N THR A 288 -3.54 15.10 -26.80
CA THR A 288 -4.33 15.83 -27.76
C THR A 288 -3.76 15.75 -29.18
N ASP A 289 -4.67 15.70 -30.17
CA ASP A 289 -4.34 15.76 -31.59
C ASP A 289 -3.95 17.18 -32.04
N ASN A 290 -4.43 18.20 -31.32
CA ASN A 290 -4.14 19.61 -31.62
C ASN A 290 -3.61 20.36 -30.38
N PRO A 291 -2.29 20.28 -30.12
CA PRO A 291 -1.65 20.89 -28.96
C PRO A 291 -1.86 22.40 -28.85
N GLU A 292 -1.95 23.11 -29.98
CA GLU A 292 -2.17 24.56 -30.00
C GLU A 292 -3.54 24.95 -29.44
N LYS A 293 -4.60 24.21 -29.83
CA LYS A 293 -5.95 24.43 -29.30
C LYS A 293 -6.04 24.09 -27.81
N ALA A 294 -5.34 23.03 -27.38
CA ALA A 294 -5.25 22.70 -25.96
C ALA A 294 -4.64 23.87 -25.18
N LEU A 295 -3.51 24.42 -25.64
CA LEU A 295 -2.86 25.58 -25.01
C LEU A 295 -3.74 26.83 -25.00
N GLU A 296 -4.48 27.10 -26.08
CA GLU A 296 -5.46 28.20 -26.13
C GLU A 296 -6.52 28.06 -25.03
N SER A 297 -6.98 26.85 -24.73
CA SER A 297 -7.97 26.60 -23.66
C SER A 297 -7.45 26.95 -22.26
N PHE A 298 -6.13 26.98 -22.07
CA PHE A 298 -5.46 27.43 -20.85
C PHE A 298 -4.99 28.90 -20.93
N GLY A 299 -5.31 29.62 -22.02
CA GLY A 299 -4.83 31.00 -22.22
C GLY A 299 -3.31 31.10 -22.39
N MET A 300 -2.68 30.06 -22.93
CA MET A 300 -1.24 29.95 -23.15
C MET A 300 -0.86 30.20 -24.62
N ASN A 301 0.40 30.58 -24.84
CA ASN A 301 0.94 30.75 -26.19
C ASN A 301 1.09 29.40 -26.90
N LYS A 302 0.64 29.33 -28.16
CA LYS A 302 0.73 28.15 -29.04
C LYS A 302 2.15 27.62 -29.23
N GLN A 303 3.17 28.48 -29.12
CA GLN A 303 4.57 28.08 -29.28
C GLN A 303 5.00 27.01 -28.27
N TYR A 304 4.34 26.91 -27.11
CA TYR A 304 4.60 25.84 -26.15
C TYR A 304 4.20 24.44 -26.66
N ALA A 305 3.52 24.33 -27.81
CA ALA A 305 3.25 23.05 -28.47
C ALA A 305 4.55 22.31 -28.82
N LEU A 306 5.66 23.03 -29.03
CA LEU A 306 6.99 22.46 -29.26
C LEU A 306 7.53 21.68 -28.06
N LEU A 307 6.98 21.89 -26.86
CA LEU A 307 7.34 21.14 -25.64
C LEU A 307 6.57 19.82 -25.52
N LYS A 308 5.74 19.45 -26.50
CA LYS A 308 5.05 18.15 -26.48
C LYS A 308 6.05 17.01 -26.37
N GLY A 309 5.85 16.15 -25.37
CA GLY A 309 6.65 14.94 -25.15
C GLY A 309 8.01 15.14 -24.49
N THR A 310 8.43 16.39 -24.23
CA THR A 310 9.69 16.70 -23.54
C THR A 310 9.61 16.37 -22.05
N ILE A 311 10.76 16.29 -21.39
CA ILE A 311 10.87 16.06 -19.94
C ILE A 311 11.68 17.18 -19.30
N TYR A 312 11.35 17.51 -18.05
CA TYR A 312 12.05 18.54 -17.28
C TYR A 312 13.58 18.34 -17.22
N TYR A 313 14.05 17.10 -17.10
CA TYR A 313 15.47 16.77 -16.98
C TYR A 313 16.18 16.56 -18.34
N ALA A 314 15.61 17.03 -19.45
CA ALA A 314 16.24 16.89 -20.75
C ALA A 314 17.59 17.67 -20.76
N PRO A 315 18.73 17.02 -21.09
CA PRO A 315 20.04 17.69 -21.09
C PRO A 315 20.11 18.89 -22.03
N TYR A 316 19.32 18.83 -23.11
CA TYR A 316 19.18 19.89 -24.10
C TYR A 316 17.70 20.23 -24.24
N SER A 317 17.25 21.24 -23.50
CA SER A 317 15.89 21.76 -23.61
C SER A 317 15.86 22.95 -24.57
N THR A 318 14.77 23.08 -25.33
CA THR A 318 14.50 24.23 -26.20
C THR A 318 14.19 25.51 -25.43
N VAL A 319 13.87 25.37 -24.14
CA VAL A 319 13.56 26.48 -23.22
C VAL A 319 14.23 26.22 -21.88
N ASP A 320 14.72 27.28 -21.25
CA ASP A 320 15.16 27.24 -19.85
C ASP A 320 13.94 26.97 -18.95
N VAL A 321 13.83 25.73 -18.47
CA VAL A 321 12.68 25.24 -17.67
C VAL A 321 12.59 25.89 -16.28
N ASP A 322 13.71 26.41 -15.78
CA ASP A 322 13.82 27.11 -14.49
C ASP A 322 13.80 28.64 -14.65
N GLY A 323 13.81 29.13 -15.88
CA GLY A 323 13.81 30.57 -16.19
C GLY A 323 12.52 31.28 -15.76
N SER A 324 12.64 32.56 -15.38
CA SER A 324 11.51 33.39 -14.95
C SER A 324 10.37 33.47 -15.99
N HIS A 325 10.72 33.38 -17.28
CA HIS A 325 9.75 33.35 -18.38
C HIS A 325 8.79 32.17 -18.30
N MET A 326 9.28 30.97 -17.93
CA MET A 326 8.44 29.79 -17.73
C MET A 326 7.54 29.93 -16.49
N GLY A 327 8.05 30.56 -15.43
CA GLY A 327 7.27 30.93 -14.25
C GLY A 327 6.00 31.70 -14.61
N GLU A 328 6.16 32.84 -15.29
CA GLU A 328 5.06 33.76 -15.58
C GLU A 328 4.11 33.27 -16.68
N ASN A 329 4.67 32.69 -17.75
CA ASN A 329 3.91 32.43 -18.98
C ASN A 329 3.50 30.96 -19.16
N PHE A 330 4.05 30.04 -18.35
CA PHE A 330 3.73 28.62 -18.40
C PHE A 330 3.15 28.12 -17.06
N TYR A 331 3.93 28.10 -15.97
CA TYR A 331 3.52 27.48 -14.70
C TYR A 331 2.36 28.20 -14.01
N ASN A 332 2.29 29.54 -14.07
CA ASN A 332 1.21 30.32 -13.45
C ASN A 332 -0.13 30.26 -14.21
N LYS A 333 -0.18 29.66 -15.41
CA LYS A 333 -1.38 29.62 -16.26
C LYS A 333 -2.33 28.49 -15.93
N TYR A 334 -1.85 27.44 -15.27
CA TYR A 334 -2.63 26.25 -14.98
C TYR A 334 -2.22 25.62 -13.65
N GLY A 335 -3.08 24.75 -13.14
CA GLY A 335 -2.77 23.91 -11.99
C GLY A 335 -3.57 22.63 -12.04
N PHE A 336 -3.58 21.90 -10.93
CA PHE A 336 -4.27 20.61 -10.82
C PHE A 336 -5.75 20.70 -11.23
N VAL A 337 -6.47 21.72 -10.75
CA VAL A 337 -7.91 21.88 -11.01
C VAL A 337 -8.21 22.18 -12.47
N SER A 338 -7.42 23.04 -13.13
CA SER A 338 -7.64 23.38 -14.54
C SER A 338 -7.34 22.19 -15.46
N ILE A 339 -6.30 21.41 -15.16
CA ILE A 339 -6.00 20.16 -15.88
C ILE A 339 -7.14 19.14 -15.69
N ALA A 340 -7.62 18.98 -14.46
CA ALA A 340 -8.75 18.09 -14.18
C ALA A 340 -10.03 18.53 -14.94
N ALA A 341 -10.32 19.83 -14.98
CA ALA A 341 -11.44 20.37 -15.74
C ALA A 341 -11.28 20.15 -17.26
N TYR A 342 -10.07 20.32 -17.79
CA TYR A 342 -9.75 20.04 -19.18
C TYR A 342 -10.05 18.58 -19.54
N TYR A 343 -9.55 17.62 -18.75
CA TYR A 343 -9.82 16.20 -18.98
C TYR A 343 -11.30 15.83 -18.84
N ALA A 344 -12.04 16.48 -17.94
CA ALA A 344 -13.48 16.29 -17.83
C ALA A 344 -14.24 16.74 -19.10
N ALA A 345 -13.76 17.79 -19.77
CA ALA A 345 -14.29 18.25 -21.05
C ALA A 345 -13.81 17.41 -22.25
N HIS A 346 -12.71 16.66 -22.10
CA HIS A 346 -12.09 15.85 -23.16
C HIS A 346 -11.99 14.36 -22.77
N PRO A 347 -13.14 13.64 -22.68
CA PRO A 347 -13.18 12.27 -22.16
C PRO A 347 -12.37 11.26 -22.98
N GLY A 348 -12.17 11.50 -24.29
CA GLY A 348 -11.32 10.66 -25.13
C GLY A 348 -9.84 10.72 -24.72
N GLU A 349 -9.32 11.92 -24.48
CA GLU A 349 -7.95 12.14 -24.02
C GLU A 349 -7.72 11.60 -22.61
N LEU A 350 -8.68 11.83 -21.71
CA LEU A 350 -8.69 11.23 -20.38
C LEU A 350 -8.68 9.69 -20.46
N GLY A 351 -9.51 9.10 -21.32
CA GLY A 351 -9.55 7.66 -21.53
C GLY A 351 -8.23 7.09 -22.05
N ALA A 352 -7.51 7.81 -22.91
CA ALA A 352 -6.19 7.42 -23.39
C ALA A 352 -5.15 7.41 -22.27
N LEU A 353 -5.16 8.43 -21.40
CA LEU A 353 -4.29 8.50 -20.21
C LEU A 353 -4.61 7.42 -19.19
N LEU A 354 -5.89 7.21 -18.89
CA LEU A 354 -6.32 6.16 -17.96
C LEU A 354 -5.92 4.76 -18.46
N ASN A 355 -6.00 4.51 -19.77
CA ASN A 355 -5.49 3.27 -20.36
C ASN A 355 -3.96 3.19 -20.36
N ALA A 356 -3.25 4.32 -20.47
CA ALA A 356 -1.79 4.35 -20.31
C ALA A 356 -1.37 4.01 -18.88
N ALA A 357 -2.07 4.53 -17.88
CA ALA A 357 -1.86 4.15 -16.49
C ALA A 357 -2.20 2.68 -16.24
N ALA A 358 -3.37 2.21 -16.70
CA ALA A 358 -3.78 0.81 -16.52
C ALA A 358 -2.79 -0.21 -17.12
N ARG A 359 -2.01 0.16 -18.15
CA ARG A 359 -0.95 -0.70 -18.70
C ARG A 359 0.18 -1.00 -17.70
N ASN A 360 0.51 -0.04 -16.85
CA ASN A 360 1.56 -0.16 -15.86
C ASN A 360 1.03 -0.60 -14.48
N ALA A 361 -0.28 -0.44 -14.24
CA ALA A 361 -0.89 -0.53 -12.91
C ALA A 361 -0.84 -1.94 -12.28
N PHE A 362 -0.61 -2.95 -13.11
CA PHE A 362 -0.50 -4.35 -12.72
C PHE A 362 0.97 -4.82 -12.60
N THR A 363 1.93 -3.91 -12.71
CA THR A 363 3.36 -4.19 -12.55
C THR A 363 3.83 -3.76 -11.17
N ILE A 364 4.24 -4.71 -10.33
CA ILE A 364 4.72 -4.41 -8.97
C ILE A 364 6.14 -3.83 -9.00
N ARG A 365 7.02 -4.40 -9.83
CA ARG A 365 8.42 -4.02 -9.94
C ARG A 365 8.68 -3.38 -11.30
N PRO A 366 9.07 -2.10 -11.37
CA PRO A 366 9.43 -1.47 -12.64
C PRO A 366 10.52 -2.26 -13.39
N PRO A 367 10.36 -2.52 -14.70
CA PRO A 367 11.28 -3.37 -15.47
C PRO A 367 12.73 -2.86 -15.51
N ALA A 368 12.94 -1.54 -15.37
CA ALA A 368 14.25 -0.91 -15.47
C ALA A 368 15.15 -1.12 -14.24
N MET A 369 14.61 -1.63 -13.12
CA MET A 369 15.37 -1.79 -11.87
C MET A 369 15.83 -3.23 -11.66
N GLY A 370 17.15 -3.41 -11.53
CA GLY A 370 17.79 -4.66 -11.17
C GLY A 370 17.61 -5.01 -9.71
N SER A 371 17.70 -6.32 -9.41
CA SER A 371 17.46 -6.87 -8.07
C SER A 371 18.70 -7.37 -7.34
N PHE A 372 19.84 -7.46 -8.02
CA PHE A 372 21.04 -8.11 -7.51
C PHE A 372 22.21 -7.15 -7.38
N GLU A 373 23.13 -7.44 -6.46
CA GLU A 373 24.41 -6.75 -6.38
C GLU A 373 25.28 -7.06 -7.61
N LYS A 374 26.14 -6.11 -7.99
CA LYS A 374 27.12 -6.29 -9.09
C LYS A 374 28.03 -7.50 -8.85
N SER A 375 28.39 -7.75 -7.58
CA SER A 375 29.20 -8.90 -7.16
C SER A 375 28.55 -10.27 -7.41
N ALA A 376 27.22 -10.31 -7.60
CA ALA A 376 26.50 -11.55 -7.91
C ALA A 376 26.70 -12.03 -9.37
N GLY A 377 27.42 -11.27 -10.20
CA GLY A 377 27.75 -11.66 -11.58
C GLY A 377 26.53 -11.76 -12.50
N ARG A 378 25.47 -11.00 -12.21
CA ARG A 378 24.25 -10.94 -13.03
C ARG A 378 24.31 -9.77 -14.01
N ASP A 379 23.55 -9.88 -15.10
CA ASP A 379 23.44 -8.83 -16.10
C ASP A 379 22.85 -7.54 -15.50
N PHE A 380 23.17 -6.40 -16.11
CA PHE A 380 22.61 -5.10 -15.73
C PHE A 380 21.08 -5.14 -15.80
N GLY A 381 20.41 -4.73 -14.71
CA GLY A 381 18.94 -4.74 -14.64
C GLY A 381 18.35 -6.14 -14.43
N ALA A 382 19.16 -7.17 -14.16
CA ALA A 382 18.67 -8.52 -13.92
C ALA A 382 17.74 -8.55 -12.70
N GLN A 383 16.57 -9.15 -12.89
CA GLN A 383 15.51 -9.20 -11.90
C GLN A 383 15.38 -10.60 -11.28
N THR A 384 15.11 -10.66 -9.97
CA THR A 384 14.88 -11.96 -9.32
C THR A 384 13.58 -12.62 -9.80
N ARG A 385 13.62 -13.94 -9.90
CA ARG A 385 12.47 -14.82 -10.14
C ARG A 385 12.15 -15.71 -8.94
N PHE A 386 12.93 -15.60 -7.87
CA PHE A 386 12.63 -16.31 -6.61
C PHE A 386 11.28 -15.82 -6.10
N PHE A 387 10.39 -16.75 -5.80
CA PHE A 387 9.02 -16.49 -5.31
C PHE A 387 8.34 -15.28 -5.99
N SER A 388 8.40 -15.19 -7.33
CA SER A 388 7.84 -14.07 -8.13
C SER A 388 6.70 -14.52 -9.04
N ALA A 389 6.09 -15.68 -8.74
CA ALA A 389 5.10 -16.30 -9.64
C ALA A 389 3.83 -15.46 -9.75
N TYR A 390 3.40 -14.81 -8.68
CA TYR A 390 2.20 -13.98 -8.68
C TYR A 390 2.42 -12.70 -9.48
N SER A 391 3.53 -11.99 -9.25
CA SER A 391 3.87 -10.76 -9.97
C SER A 391 4.05 -11.01 -11.47
N LEU A 392 4.72 -12.11 -11.86
CA LEU A 392 4.88 -12.52 -13.26
C LEU A 392 3.55 -12.91 -13.91
N LEU A 393 2.70 -13.68 -13.21
CA LEU A 393 1.38 -14.04 -13.72
C LEU A 393 0.50 -12.80 -13.91
N LYS A 394 0.50 -11.89 -12.92
CA LYS A 394 -0.26 -10.64 -12.97
C LYS A 394 0.19 -9.78 -14.15
N GLN A 395 1.49 -9.62 -14.35
CA GLN A 395 2.04 -8.86 -15.48
C GLN A 395 1.68 -9.46 -16.85
N ALA A 396 1.62 -10.79 -16.93
CA ALA A 396 1.31 -11.51 -18.17
C ALA A 396 -0.20 -11.55 -18.49
N ALA A 397 -1.06 -11.71 -17.47
CA ALA A 397 -2.48 -12.01 -17.64
C ALA A 397 -3.42 -10.83 -17.35
N ALA A 398 -2.98 -9.79 -16.64
CA ALA A 398 -3.87 -8.69 -16.29
C ALA A 398 -4.29 -7.87 -17.52
N PRO A 399 -5.59 -7.58 -17.70
CA PRO A 399 -6.06 -6.72 -18.76
C PRO A 399 -5.50 -5.30 -18.62
N ARG A 400 -4.92 -4.79 -19.70
CA ARG A 400 -4.23 -3.48 -19.71
C ARG A 400 -5.15 -2.30 -20.02
N THR A 401 -6.37 -2.34 -19.53
CA THR A 401 -7.40 -1.31 -19.80
C THR A 401 -8.01 -0.80 -18.52
N PHE A 402 -8.32 0.50 -18.48
CA PHE A 402 -8.98 1.10 -17.33
C PHE A 402 -10.42 0.59 -17.17
N GLY A 403 -11.07 0.23 -18.28
CA GLY A 403 -12.40 -0.39 -18.25
C GLY A 403 -12.46 -1.67 -17.42
N PHE A 404 -11.39 -2.49 -17.44
CA PHE A 404 -11.29 -3.66 -16.57
C PHE A 404 -11.27 -3.29 -15.08
N ILE A 405 -10.55 -2.23 -14.70
CA ILE A 405 -10.49 -1.73 -13.33
C ILE A 405 -11.90 -1.34 -12.85
N VAL A 406 -12.65 -0.61 -13.69
CA VAL A 406 -14.03 -0.21 -13.37
C VAL A 406 -14.95 -1.42 -13.23
N ILE A 407 -14.88 -2.38 -14.15
CA ILE A 407 -15.68 -3.61 -14.10
C ILE A 407 -15.35 -4.40 -12.82
N TRP A 408 -14.07 -4.56 -12.49
CA TRP A 408 -13.62 -5.22 -11.27
C TRP A 408 -14.17 -4.52 -10.02
N MET A 409 -14.08 -3.19 -9.94
CA MET A 409 -14.61 -2.42 -8.81
C MET A 409 -16.13 -2.61 -8.66
N VAL A 410 -16.89 -2.46 -9.74
CA VAL A 410 -18.35 -2.60 -9.73
C VAL A 410 -18.76 -4.02 -9.37
N LEU A 411 -18.10 -5.03 -9.93
CA LEU A 411 -18.38 -6.44 -9.64
C LEU A 411 -18.14 -6.77 -8.17
N VAL A 412 -16.96 -6.42 -7.65
CA VAL A 412 -16.60 -6.72 -6.26
C VAL A 412 -17.53 -5.96 -5.30
N ALA A 413 -17.72 -4.65 -5.47
CA ALA A 413 -18.64 -3.88 -4.63
C ALA A 413 -20.08 -4.40 -4.72
N GLY A 414 -20.55 -4.76 -5.93
CA GLY A 414 -21.86 -5.33 -6.18
C GLY A 414 -22.08 -6.66 -5.47
N LEU A 415 -21.07 -7.52 -5.39
CA LEU A 415 -21.15 -8.80 -4.69
C LEU A 415 -21.15 -8.67 -3.15
N TYR A 416 -20.57 -7.61 -2.60
CA TYR A 416 -20.68 -7.28 -1.16
C TYR A 416 -21.97 -6.53 -0.80
N MET A 417 -22.67 -5.94 -1.80
CA MET A 417 -23.84 -5.11 -1.59
C MET A 417 -25.00 -5.81 -0.85
N PRO A 418 -25.38 -7.08 -1.15
CA PRO A 418 -26.47 -7.75 -0.43
C PRO A 418 -26.19 -7.86 1.07
N GLY A 419 -24.96 -8.17 1.46
CA GLY A 419 -24.53 -8.24 2.85
C GLY A 419 -24.63 -6.87 3.56
N PHE A 420 -24.24 -5.81 2.86
CA PHE A 420 -24.37 -4.43 3.34
C PHE A 420 -25.84 -4.00 3.51
N VAL A 421 -26.69 -4.23 2.49
CA VAL A 421 -28.11 -3.86 2.54
C VAL A 421 -28.81 -4.57 3.69
N GLN A 422 -28.53 -5.87 3.88
CA GLN A 422 -29.08 -6.62 5.01
C GLN A 422 -28.59 -6.07 6.36
N ALA A 423 -27.29 -5.75 6.48
CA ALA A 423 -26.72 -5.14 7.68
C ALA A 423 -27.39 -3.80 8.04
N VAL A 424 -27.64 -2.94 7.04
CA VAL A 424 -28.37 -1.68 7.23
C VAL A 424 -29.80 -1.93 7.72
N ARG A 425 -30.53 -2.89 7.11
CA ARG A 425 -31.91 -3.24 7.49
C ARG A 425 -32.02 -3.70 8.94
N VAL A 426 -31.11 -4.56 9.38
CA VAL A 426 -31.08 -5.08 10.76
C VAL A 426 -30.32 -4.18 11.73
N ARG A 427 -29.87 -3.00 11.27
CA ARG A 427 -29.09 -2.01 12.02
C ARG A 427 -27.78 -2.54 12.62
N ASP A 428 -27.17 -3.52 11.98
CA ASP A 428 -25.83 -4.01 12.33
C ASP A 428 -24.76 -3.13 11.70
N MET A 429 -24.41 -2.06 12.41
CA MET A 429 -23.41 -1.08 11.96
C MET A 429 -21.98 -1.64 11.92
N ARG A 430 -21.72 -2.79 12.54
CA ARG A 430 -20.41 -3.44 12.48
C ARG A 430 -20.26 -4.21 11.17
N HIS A 431 -21.32 -4.85 10.69
CA HIS A 431 -21.28 -5.53 9.39
C HIS A 431 -21.10 -4.58 8.21
N ILE A 432 -21.58 -3.34 8.31
CA ILE A 432 -21.36 -2.29 7.29
C ILE A 432 -19.87 -2.04 7.02
N GLN A 433 -19.00 -2.24 8.02
CA GLN A 433 -17.55 -2.02 7.88
C GLN A 433 -16.91 -2.87 6.78
N LYS A 434 -17.50 -4.02 6.43
CA LYS A 434 -16.93 -4.90 5.41
C LYS A 434 -16.93 -4.25 4.02
N LEU A 435 -18.07 -3.69 3.60
CA LEU A 435 -18.14 -2.95 2.33
C LEU A 435 -17.34 -1.65 2.41
N ALA A 436 -17.37 -0.94 3.54
CA ALA A 436 -16.59 0.28 3.73
C ALA A 436 -15.08 0.03 3.57
N LEU A 437 -14.55 -1.06 4.14
CA LEU A 437 -13.17 -1.51 3.94
C LEU A 437 -12.86 -1.78 2.47
N VAL A 438 -13.72 -2.51 1.76
CA VAL A 438 -13.52 -2.84 0.34
C VAL A 438 -13.49 -1.57 -0.51
N VAL A 439 -14.46 -0.67 -0.32
CA VAL A 439 -14.52 0.61 -1.03
C VAL A 439 -13.35 1.51 -0.68
N ALA A 440 -12.93 1.55 0.59
CA ALA A 440 -11.74 2.28 1.02
C ALA A 440 -10.47 1.73 0.34
N GLY A 441 -10.29 0.40 0.32
CA GLY A 441 -9.16 -0.24 -0.35
C GLY A 441 -9.09 0.09 -1.84
N MET A 442 -10.23 0.06 -2.52
CA MET A 442 -10.34 0.49 -3.93
C MET A 442 -10.03 1.99 -4.10
N GLY A 443 -10.59 2.85 -3.24
CA GLY A 443 -10.38 4.30 -3.31
C GLY A 443 -8.93 4.69 -3.03
N ILE A 444 -8.26 4.01 -2.10
CA ILE A 444 -6.83 4.20 -1.80
C ILE A 444 -6.02 3.86 -3.05
N GLY A 445 -6.27 2.69 -3.65
CA GLY A 445 -5.59 2.28 -4.87
C GLY A 445 -5.81 3.26 -6.03
N LEU A 446 -7.07 3.63 -6.29
CA LEU A 446 -7.44 4.54 -7.38
C LEU A 446 -6.83 5.93 -7.19
N SER A 447 -6.65 6.38 -5.95
CA SER A 447 -6.05 7.68 -5.69
C SER A 447 -4.61 7.79 -6.20
N GLY A 448 -3.85 6.68 -6.21
CA GLY A 448 -2.52 6.61 -6.84
C GLY A 448 -2.55 6.89 -8.35
N ILE A 449 -3.51 6.30 -9.07
CA ILE A 449 -3.69 6.52 -10.53
C ILE A 449 -4.10 7.97 -10.82
N VAL A 450 -5.02 8.53 -10.03
CA VAL A 450 -5.51 9.89 -10.26
C VAL A 450 -4.40 10.92 -10.05
N VAL A 451 -3.59 10.75 -8.99
CA VAL A 451 -2.46 11.64 -8.72
C VAL A 451 -1.39 11.54 -9.78
N SER A 452 -1.09 10.34 -10.28
CA SER A 452 -0.05 10.17 -11.32
C SER A 452 -0.45 10.86 -12.62
N ILE A 453 -1.67 10.64 -13.11
CA ILE A 453 -2.14 11.18 -14.39
C ILE A 453 -2.27 12.71 -14.33
N ILE A 454 -2.95 13.24 -13.31
CA ILE A 454 -3.21 14.69 -13.24
C ILE A 454 -1.94 15.44 -12.80
N GLY A 455 -1.11 14.82 -11.96
CA GLY A 455 0.08 15.43 -11.39
C GLY A 455 1.33 15.35 -12.28
N ALA A 456 1.50 14.32 -13.09
CA ALA A 456 2.75 14.10 -13.85
C ALA A 456 2.54 13.57 -15.29
N GLY A 457 1.30 13.42 -15.75
CA GLY A 457 1.03 12.84 -17.08
C GLY A 457 1.44 11.37 -17.14
N ASP A 458 2.16 10.96 -18.19
CA ASP A 458 2.66 9.59 -18.35
C ASP A 458 4.09 9.36 -17.82
N ALA A 459 4.72 10.38 -17.23
CA ALA A 459 6.06 10.27 -16.67
C ALA A 459 6.06 9.41 -15.38
N ASP A 460 6.95 8.42 -15.33
CA ASP A 460 7.19 7.55 -14.15
C ASP A 460 5.92 6.83 -13.58
N LEU A 461 4.93 6.55 -14.44
CA LEU A 461 3.64 5.93 -14.08
C LEU A 461 3.77 4.65 -13.24
N ALA A 462 4.69 3.76 -13.61
CA ALA A 462 4.82 2.44 -12.98
C ALA A 462 5.15 2.52 -11.48
N LYS A 463 5.86 3.57 -11.04
CA LYS A 463 6.18 3.78 -9.63
C LYS A 463 5.00 4.37 -8.86
N HIS A 464 4.27 5.29 -9.48
CA HIS A 464 3.11 5.92 -8.86
C HIS A 464 1.90 4.99 -8.73
N GLU A 465 1.91 3.86 -9.43
CA GLU A 465 0.84 2.87 -9.42
C GLU A 465 1.05 1.73 -8.40
N PHE A 466 2.13 1.75 -7.62
CA PHE A 466 2.33 0.76 -6.55
C PHE A 466 1.16 0.75 -5.56
N LEU A 467 0.60 1.92 -5.22
CA LEU A 467 -0.55 1.99 -4.32
C LEU A 467 -1.80 1.35 -4.93
N PHE A 468 -2.01 1.52 -6.24
CA PHE A 468 -3.08 0.85 -6.97
C PHE A 468 -2.87 -0.66 -6.99
N THR A 469 -1.68 -1.11 -7.38
CA THR A 469 -1.38 -2.53 -7.52
C THR A 469 -1.58 -3.26 -6.17
N LEU A 470 -1.16 -2.64 -5.08
CA LEU A 470 -1.35 -3.17 -3.74
C LEU A 470 -2.82 -3.16 -3.30
N GLY A 471 -3.56 -2.07 -3.57
CA GLY A 471 -4.99 -1.98 -3.29
C GLY A 471 -5.79 -3.03 -4.05
N PHE A 472 -5.50 -3.22 -5.34
CA PHE A 472 -6.10 -4.25 -6.18
C PHE A 472 -5.82 -5.65 -5.64
N ASP A 473 -4.56 -5.95 -5.29
CA ASP A 473 -4.16 -7.26 -4.80
C ASP A 473 -4.82 -7.58 -3.45
N LEU A 474 -4.81 -6.66 -2.50
CA LEU A 474 -5.40 -6.87 -1.18
C LEU A 474 -6.92 -7.02 -1.23
N VAL A 475 -7.61 -6.18 -2.01
CA VAL A 475 -9.06 -6.30 -2.21
C VAL A 475 -9.40 -7.61 -2.93
N SER A 476 -8.62 -8.00 -3.94
CA SER A 476 -8.83 -9.26 -4.67
C SER A 476 -8.57 -10.49 -3.79
N VAL A 477 -7.52 -10.47 -2.97
CA VAL A 477 -7.24 -11.53 -2.00
C VAL A 477 -8.37 -11.64 -0.97
N LEU A 478 -8.84 -10.51 -0.42
CA LEU A 478 -9.96 -10.51 0.52
C LEU A 478 -11.23 -11.08 -0.15
N PHE A 479 -11.53 -10.65 -1.37
CA PHE A 479 -12.68 -11.10 -2.14
C PHE A 479 -12.65 -12.61 -2.42
N VAL A 480 -11.52 -13.12 -2.91
CA VAL A 480 -11.36 -14.57 -3.19
C VAL A 480 -11.38 -15.37 -1.90
N ALA A 481 -10.75 -14.87 -0.82
CA ALA A 481 -10.80 -15.54 0.48
C ALA A 481 -12.23 -15.59 1.04
N ASP A 482 -13.00 -14.51 0.92
CA ASP A 482 -14.42 -14.48 1.33
C ASP A 482 -15.29 -15.42 0.49
N LEU A 483 -15.01 -15.58 -0.81
CA LEU A 483 -15.66 -16.58 -1.67
C LEU A 483 -15.37 -18.01 -1.17
N VAL A 484 -14.11 -18.32 -0.89
CA VAL A 484 -13.69 -19.61 -0.33
C VAL A 484 -14.34 -19.85 1.05
N GLY A 485 -14.45 -18.79 1.86
CA GLY A 485 -15.06 -18.81 3.19
C GLY A 485 -16.58 -18.88 3.20
N LYS A 486 -17.23 -18.53 2.08
CA LYS A 486 -18.67 -18.26 1.97
C LYS A 486 -19.12 -17.11 2.88
N GLU A 487 -18.34 -16.03 2.90
CA GLU A 487 -18.50 -14.89 3.80
C GLU A 487 -18.91 -13.58 3.10
N LEU A 488 -19.27 -13.62 1.82
CA LEU A 488 -19.77 -12.44 1.09
C LEU A 488 -21.16 -11.97 1.60
N GLY A 489 -21.99 -12.91 2.03
CA GLY A 489 -23.34 -12.62 2.54
C GLY A 489 -23.34 -12.11 3.99
N TYR A 490 -24.48 -11.56 4.42
CA TYR A 490 -24.69 -11.22 5.82
C TYR A 490 -24.69 -12.49 6.67
N GLN A 491 -23.86 -12.51 7.71
CA GLN A 491 -23.82 -13.57 8.71
C GLN A 491 -24.03 -12.95 10.08
N GLN A 492 -25.16 -13.24 10.73
CA GLN A 492 -25.45 -12.67 12.04
C GLN A 492 -24.30 -12.99 13.02
N MET A 493 -23.75 -11.97 13.67
CA MET A 493 -22.80 -12.18 14.74
C MET A 493 -23.51 -12.96 15.86
N PRO A 494 -22.96 -14.07 16.36
CA PRO A 494 -23.51 -14.68 17.55
C PRO A 494 -23.47 -13.63 18.66
N ASP A 495 -24.65 -13.25 19.15
CA ASP A 495 -24.75 -12.43 20.35
C ASP A 495 -23.97 -13.13 21.46
N GLN A 496 -23.05 -12.41 22.10
CA GLN A 496 -22.59 -12.86 23.41
C GLN A 496 -23.83 -12.91 24.31
N PRO A 497 -24.06 -14.00 25.07
CA PRO A 497 -25.10 -13.99 26.08
C PRO A 497 -24.86 -12.78 26.97
N SER A 498 -25.88 -11.93 27.10
CA SER A 498 -25.80 -10.78 27.98
C SER A 498 -25.39 -11.29 29.37
N SER A 499 -24.39 -10.65 29.97
CA SER A 499 -23.96 -10.95 31.34
C SER A 499 -25.01 -10.56 32.39
N ALA A 500 -26.28 -10.44 32.01
CA ALA A 500 -27.39 -10.39 32.94
C ALA A 500 -27.60 -11.80 33.49
N ARG A 501 -26.84 -12.14 34.54
CA ARG A 501 -27.27 -13.19 35.49
C ARG A 501 -28.75 -12.95 35.78
N LYS A 502 -29.62 -13.87 35.34
CA LYS A 502 -30.94 -14.00 35.95
C LYS A 502 -30.70 -14.10 37.47
N PRO A 503 -31.38 -13.30 38.32
CA PRO A 503 -31.31 -13.53 39.76
C PRO A 503 -31.71 -14.99 40.01
N ALA A 504 -30.89 -15.68 40.80
CA ALA A 504 -31.14 -17.05 41.19
C ALA A 504 -32.56 -17.18 41.75
N ALA A 505 -33.30 -18.18 41.28
CA ALA A 505 -34.57 -18.54 41.86
C ALA A 505 -34.35 -18.79 43.36
N VAL A 506 -35.02 -17.99 44.19
CA VAL A 506 -35.11 -18.18 45.63
C VAL A 506 -35.76 -19.56 45.85
N LEU A 507 -34.99 -20.50 46.37
CA LEU A 507 -35.51 -21.77 46.86
C LEU A 507 -36.50 -21.49 48.01
N PRO A 508 -37.69 -22.08 48.02
CA PRO A 508 -38.62 -21.92 49.13
C PRO A 508 -38.04 -22.55 50.42
N PRO A 509 -38.37 -22.01 51.60
CA PRO A 509 -37.86 -22.54 52.86
C PRO A 509 -38.39 -23.95 53.10
N ILE A 510 -37.49 -24.84 53.48
CA ILE A 510 -37.78 -26.22 53.89
C ILE A 510 -38.64 -26.16 55.16
N ALA A 511 -39.85 -26.69 55.08
CA ALA A 511 -40.74 -26.87 56.21
C ALA A 511 -40.08 -27.82 57.23
N ASN A 512 -39.84 -27.32 58.43
CA ASN A 512 -39.36 -28.08 59.57
C ASN A 512 -40.50 -29.02 60.02
N LYS A 513 -40.47 -30.29 59.61
CA LYS A 513 -41.32 -31.32 60.20
C LYS A 513 -40.69 -31.70 61.54
N GLY A 514 -41.40 -31.36 62.62
CA GLY A 514 -41.06 -31.77 63.97
C GLY A 514 -40.94 -33.29 64.09
N VAL A 515 -39.98 -33.71 64.92
CA VAL A 515 -39.93 -35.05 65.49
C VAL A 515 -40.10 -34.86 66.99
N ASN A 516 -41.26 -35.30 67.48
CA ASN A 516 -41.49 -35.66 68.87
C ASN A 516 -40.79 -37.00 69.14
N ALA A 517 -39.94 -37.04 70.17
CA ALA A 517 -39.79 -38.10 71.19
C ALA A 517 -38.51 -37.82 71.98
#